data_AF-A0A966C908-F1
#
_entry.id   AF-A0A966C908-F1
#
_cell.length_a   1.000
_cell.length_b   1.000
_cell.length_c   1.000
_cell.angle_alpha   90.00
_cell.angle_beta   90.00
_cell.angle_gamma   90.00
#
_symmetry.space_group_name_H-M   'P 1'
#
loop_
_entity.id
_entity.type
_entity.pdbx_description
1 polymer ?
#
loop_
_entity_poly.entity_id
_entity_poly.type
_entity_poly.pdbx_seq_one_letter_code
_entity_poly.pdbx_strand_id
1 'polypeptide(L)'
;EDAWHMSSAVILAKAGVDAIIVMAGGPSELDLGGEPAGLRRWHFLIGATALTAVRPVFFSNRCGWEEGILFGGGSWAVDARGESLAAAAPALDETLILAPFSLAAAARARTLTPIPYAERFDLWRAALGSDA
;
A
#
# COMPACT_ATOMS: atom_id res chain seq x y z
N GLU A 1 9.02 -0.03 5.95
CA GLU A 1 8.48 -0.07 7.32
C GLU A 1 7.12 0.60 7.42
N ASP A 2 6.99 1.88 7.06
CA ASP A 2 5.76 2.68 7.24
C ASP A 2 4.45 2.04 6.78
N ALA A 3 4.47 1.29 5.67
CA ALA A 3 3.28 0.63 5.13
C ALA A 3 2.71 -0.45 6.07
N TRP A 4 3.55 -1.07 6.93
CA TRP A 4 3.09 -2.04 7.93
C TRP A 4 2.32 -1.38 9.08
N HIS A 5 2.45 -0.05 9.23
CA HIS A 5 1.74 0.73 10.23
C HIS A 5 0.48 1.34 9.61
N MET A 6 -0.67 0.70 9.86
CA MET A 6 -1.97 1.20 9.37
C MET A 6 -2.25 2.66 9.78
N SER A 7 -1.72 3.09 10.93
CA SER A 7 -1.80 4.47 11.40
C SER A 7 -1.21 5.49 10.41
N SER A 8 -0.14 5.14 9.69
CA SER A 8 0.45 6.00 8.66
C SER A 8 -0.55 6.29 7.55
N ALA A 9 -1.24 5.25 7.06
CA ALA A 9 -2.27 5.41 6.03
C ALA A 9 -3.47 6.23 6.53
N VAL A 10 -3.88 6.03 7.80
CA VAL A 10 -4.95 6.82 8.44
C VAL A 10 -4.58 8.30 8.52
N ILE A 11 -3.36 8.63 8.95
CA ILE A 11 -2.87 10.00 9.05
C ILE A 11 -2.84 10.66 7.67
N LEU A 12 -2.31 9.98 6.66
CA LEU A 12 -2.29 10.49 5.28
C LEU A 12 -3.70 10.68 4.72
N ALA A 13 -4.60 9.72 4.95
CA ALA A 13 -5.99 9.83 4.54
C ALA A 13 -6.67 11.05 5.19
N LYS A 14 -6.45 11.27 6.48
CA LYS A 14 -6.94 12.45 7.22
C LYS A 14 -6.36 13.76 6.68
N ALA A 15 -5.10 13.76 6.25
CA ALA A 15 -4.45 14.91 5.62
C ALA A 15 -5.00 15.24 4.22
N GLY A 16 -5.90 14.40 3.67
CA GLY A 16 -6.59 14.68 2.43
C GLY A 16 -5.79 14.37 1.17
N VAL A 17 -4.76 13.52 1.27
CA VAL A 17 -3.95 13.14 0.09
C VAL A 17 -4.80 12.42 -0.96
N ASP A 18 -4.47 12.64 -2.23
CA ASP A 18 -5.19 12.03 -3.35
C ASP A 18 -4.76 10.60 -3.66
N ALA A 19 -3.52 10.24 -3.32
CA ALA A 19 -2.92 8.91 -3.49
C ALA A 19 -1.83 8.68 -2.44
N ILE A 20 -1.46 7.43 -2.22
CA ILE A 20 -0.38 7.01 -1.32
C ILE A 20 0.71 6.32 -2.15
N ILE A 21 1.97 6.66 -1.91
CA ILE A 21 3.13 6.03 -2.55
C ILE A 21 3.91 5.27 -1.48
N VAL A 22 4.16 3.98 -1.74
CA VAL A 22 4.92 3.09 -0.89
C VAL A 22 6.19 2.69 -1.65
N MET A 23 7.32 3.20 -1.20
CA MET A 23 8.64 2.79 -1.68
C MET A 23 9.20 1.76 -0.70
N ALA A 24 9.58 0.59 -1.20
CA ALA A 24 10.04 -0.52 -0.40
C ALA A 24 11.32 -1.15 -0.96
N GLY A 25 12.09 -1.70 -0.04
CA GLY A 25 13.13 -2.69 -0.29
C GLY A 25 12.95 -3.78 0.74
N GLY A 26 11.76 -4.38 0.78
CA GLY A 26 11.42 -5.38 1.79
C GLY A 26 12.09 -6.71 1.46
N PRO A 27 12.96 -7.26 2.32
CA PRO A 27 13.51 -8.59 2.13
C PRO A 27 12.40 -9.63 2.01
N SER A 28 12.67 -10.68 1.24
CA SER A 28 11.80 -11.83 1.09
C SER A 28 12.60 -13.12 1.28
N GLU A 29 11.88 -14.16 1.63
CA GLU A 29 12.29 -15.55 1.57
C GLU A 29 11.62 -16.25 0.39
N LEU A 30 12.17 -17.38 -0.05
CA LEU A 30 11.50 -18.28 -1.00
C LEU A 30 10.57 -19.21 -0.23
N ASP A 31 9.39 -19.46 -0.79
CA ASP A 31 8.51 -20.52 -0.30
C ASP A 31 8.95 -21.90 -0.82
N LEU A 32 8.19 -22.94 -0.45
CA LEU A 32 8.47 -24.32 -0.87
C LEU A 32 8.39 -24.55 -2.39
N GLY A 33 7.73 -23.64 -3.12
CA GLY A 33 7.65 -23.65 -4.58
C GLY A 33 8.76 -22.86 -5.26
N GLY A 34 9.61 -22.17 -4.50
CA GLY A 34 10.66 -21.31 -5.04
C GLY A 34 10.18 -19.90 -5.40
N GLU A 35 9.00 -19.49 -4.95
CA GLU A 35 8.46 -18.15 -5.19
C GLU A 35 8.71 -17.21 -4.00
N PRO A 36 8.88 -15.89 -4.21
CA PRO A 36 9.09 -14.96 -3.11
C PRO A 36 7.85 -14.82 -2.21
N ALA A 37 7.89 -15.43 -1.02
CA ALA A 37 6.76 -15.44 -0.09
C ALA A 37 6.33 -14.04 0.38
N GLY A 38 7.29 -13.10 0.45
CA GLY A 38 7.07 -11.72 0.83
C GLY A 38 6.17 -10.96 -0.15
N LEU A 39 6.20 -11.31 -1.44
CA LEU A 39 5.41 -10.65 -2.48
C LEU A 39 3.92 -10.71 -2.17
N ARG A 40 3.41 -11.89 -1.79
CA ARG A 40 1.99 -12.07 -1.44
C ARG A 40 1.59 -11.23 -0.23
N ARG A 41 2.45 -11.13 0.80
CA ARG A 41 2.18 -10.32 1.99
C ARG A 41 2.09 -8.84 1.64
N TRP A 42 2.99 -8.36 0.80
CA TRP A 42 2.95 -6.99 0.29
C TRP A 42 1.66 -6.71 -0.47
N HIS A 43 1.25 -7.58 -1.39
CA HIS A 43 -0.01 -7.38 -2.13
C HIS A 43 -1.24 -7.31 -1.22
N PHE A 44 -1.32 -8.17 -0.20
CA PHE A 44 -2.39 -8.06 0.80
C PHE A 44 -2.37 -6.72 1.54
N LEU A 45 -1.19 -6.29 1.99
CA LEU A 45 -1.04 -5.02 2.68
C LEU A 45 -1.45 -3.82 1.81
N ILE A 46 -1.01 -3.79 0.55
CA ILE A 46 -1.30 -2.71 -0.40
C ILE A 46 -2.78 -2.65 -0.74
N GLY A 47 -3.41 -3.79 -1.03
CA GLY A 47 -4.85 -3.85 -1.28
C GLY A 47 -5.66 -3.40 -0.06
N ALA A 48 -5.30 -3.87 1.14
CA ALA A 48 -5.95 -3.46 2.38
C ALA A 48 -5.78 -1.96 2.67
N THR A 49 -4.58 -1.42 2.41
CA THR A 49 -4.30 0.01 2.55
C THR A 49 -5.17 0.84 1.61
N ALA A 50 -5.30 0.42 0.34
CA ALA A 50 -6.12 1.12 -0.64
C ALA A 50 -7.60 1.13 -0.25
N LEU A 51 -8.13 -0.01 0.20
CA LEU A 51 -9.52 -0.17 0.62
C LEU A 51 -9.85 0.62 1.89
N THR A 52 -8.96 0.61 2.89
CA THR A 52 -9.22 1.26 4.19
C THR A 52 -8.96 2.76 4.13
N ALA A 53 -7.91 3.19 3.43
CA ALA A 53 -7.63 4.60 3.22
C ALA A 53 -8.58 5.20 2.17
N VAL A 54 -9.16 4.39 1.27
CA VAL A 54 -9.96 4.84 0.10
C VAL A 54 -9.13 5.79 -0.77
N ARG A 55 -7.88 5.42 -1.03
CA ARG A 55 -6.93 6.13 -1.89
C ARG A 55 -6.30 5.13 -2.86
N PRO A 56 -6.00 5.53 -4.10
CA PRO A 56 -5.07 4.79 -4.93
C PRO A 56 -3.73 4.62 -4.20
N VAL A 57 -3.12 3.46 -4.34
CA VAL A 57 -1.83 3.13 -3.73
C VAL A 57 -0.87 2.66 -4.81
N PHE A 58 0.31 3.29 -4.87
CA PHE A 58 1.40 2.94 -5.75
C PHE A 58 2.52 2.32 -4.93
N PHE A 59 2.78 1.04 -5.16
CA PHE A 59 3.80 0.27 -4.48
C PHE A 59 4.95 -0.04 -5.42
N SER A 60 6.15 0.41 -5.05
CA SER A 60 7.39 0.10 -5.74
C SER A 60 8.31 -0.66 -4.79
N ASN A 61 8.74 -1.85 -5.18
CA ASN A 61 9.64 -2.68 -4.40
C ASN A 61 10.90 -3.04 -5.19
N ARG A 62 12.02 -3.17 -4.48
CA ARG A 62 13.25 -3.76 -5.04
C ARG A 62 13.01 -5.21 -5.47
N CYS A 63 13.75 -5.69 -6.45
CA CYS A 63 13.70 -7.07 -6.95
C CYS A 63 15.10 -7.68 -7.07
N GLY A 64 15.19 -9.01 -7.09
CA GLY A 64 16.44 -9.75 -7.30
C GLY A 64 17.27 -9.96 -6.02
N TRP A 65 18.53 -10.33 -6.21
CA TRP A 65 19.48 -10.61 -5.14
C TRP A 65 20.54 -9.50 -5.01
N GLU A 66 20.78 -9.02 -3.80
CA GLU A 66 21.84 -8.08 -3.47
C GLU A 66 22.48 -8.53 -2.16
N GLU A 67 23.79 -8.81 -2.17
CA GLU A 67 24.56 -9.19 -0.96
C GLU A 67 23.94 -10.33 -0.12
N GLY A 68 23.30 -11.31 -0.79
CA GLY A 68 22.66 -12.45 -0.12
C GLY A 68 21.28 -12.14 0.47
N ILE A 69 20.71 -10.96 0.18
CA ILE A 69 19.33 -10.59 0.49
C ILE A 69 18.51 -10.69 -0.79
N LEU A 70 17.39 -11.41 -0.70
CA LEU A 70 16.41 -11.51 -1.77
C LEU A 70 15.35 -10.42 -1.61
N PHE A 71 15.04 -9.73 -2.70
CA PHE A 71 13.90 -8.83 -2.80
C PHE A 71 12.88 -9.38 -3.80
N GLY A 72 11.63 -9.51 -3.36
CA GLY A 72 10.60 -10.21 -4.14
C GLY A 72 10.11 -9.49 -5.40
N GLY A 73 10.42 -8.20 -5.57
CA GLY A 73 9.80 -7.39 -6.63
C GLY A 73 8.30 -7.23 -6.37
N GLY A 74 7.50 -7.43 -7.41
CA GLY A 74 6.04 -7.41 -7.29
C GLY A 74 5.44 -6.01 -7.10
N SER A 75 6.12 -4.97 -7.58
CA SER A 75 5.57 -3.61 -7.63
C SER A 75 4.15 -3.63 -8.22
N TRP A 76 3.25 -2.81 -7.67
CA TRP A 76 1.83 -2.87 -8.01
C TRP A 76 1.16 -1.52 -7.78
N ALA A 77 0.16 -1.21 -8.59
CA ALA A 77 -0.64 0.00 -8.45
C ALA A 77 -2.12 -0.36 -8.43
N VAL A 78 -2.82 0.11 -7.40
CA VAL A 78 -4.26 -0.12 -7.22
C VAL A 78 -5.02 1.17 -7.07
N ASP A 79 -6.28 1.16 -7.49
CA ASP A 79 -7.20 2.27 -7.28
C ASP A 79 -7.76 2.29 -5.85
N ALA A 80 -8.61 3.27 -5.54
CA ALA A 80 -9.23 3.41 -4.22
C ALA A 80 -10.25 2.30 -3.86
N ARG A 81 -10.50 1.36 -4.77
CA ARG A 81 -11.34 0.17 -4.58
C ARG A 81 -10.51 -1.11 -4.47
N GLY A 82 -9.18 -1.00 -4.51
CA GLY A 82 -8.26 -2.13 -4.49
C GLY A 82 -8.12 -2.84 -5.84
N GLU A 83 -8.68 -2.27 -6.91
CA GLU A 83 -8.58 -2.85 -8.26
C GLU A 83 -7.27 -2.43 -8.92
N SER A 84 -6.69 -3.34 -9.70
CA SER A 84 -5.41 -3.07 -10.38
C SER A 84 -5.55 -1.96 -11.42
N LEU A 85 -4.69 -0.95 -11.33
CA LEU A 85 -4.56 0.11 -12.35
C LEU A 85 -3.72 -0.34 -13.55
N ALA A 86 -2.83 -1.30 -13.32
CA ALA A 86 -2.01 -1.98 -14.32
C ALA A 86 -1.67 -3.38 -13.82
N ALA A 87 -1.15 -4.25 -14.70
CA ALA A 87 -0.61 -5.53 -14.27
C ALA A 87 0.52 -5.32 -13.25
N ALA A 88 0.53 -6.12 -12.17
CA ALA A 88 1.62 -6.11 -11.22
C ALA A 88 2.92 -6.55 -11.91
N ALA A 89 4.05 -6.04 -11.43
CA ALA A 89 5.35 -6.52 -11.88
C ALA A 89 5.48 -8.02 -11.55
N PRO A 90 6.09 -8.81 -12.43
CA PRO A 90 6.52 -10.17 -12.10
C PRO A 90 7.40 -10.21 -10.85
N ALA A 91 7.46 -11.40 -10.24
CA ALA A 91 8.40 -11.66 -9.17
C ALA A 91 9.84 -11.56 -9.70
N LEU A 92 10.74 -11.00 -8.89
CA LEU A 92 12.20 -10.95 -9.13
C LEU A 92 12.72 -10.14 -10.32
N ASP A 93 11.88 -9.81 -11.31
CA ASP A 93 12.33 -9.13 -12.53
C ASP A 93 12.21 -7.59 -12.43
N GLU A 94 13.23 -6.91 -12.95
CA GLU A 94 13.21 -5.45 -13.13
C GLU A 94 12.11 -5.05 -14.11
N THR A 95 11.23 -4.14 -13.68
CA THR A 95 10.02 -3.79 -14.43
C THR A 95 9.68 -2.31 -14.31
N LEU A 96 9.28 -1.69 -15.42
CA LEU A 96 8.61 -0.40 -15.44
C LEU A 96 7.10 -0.58 -15.57
N ILE A 97 6.34 -0.05 -14.60
CA ILE A 97 4.86 -0.05 -14.64
C ILE A 97 4.38 1.36 -14.94
N LEU A 98 3.51 1.50 -15.96
CA LEU A 98 2.76 2.72 -16.22
C LEU A 98 1.32 2.51 -15.74
N ALA A 99 0.95 3.18 -14.65
CA ALA A 99 -0.37 3.05 -14.02
C ALA A 99 -1.08 4.42 -13.95
N PRO A 100 -1.74 4.87 -15.03
CA PRO A 100 -2.48 6.13 -15.01
C PRO A 100 -3.70 6.03 -14.08
N PHE A 101 -4.01 7.13 -13.37
CA PHE A 101 -5.21 7.23 -12.55
C PHE A 101 -5.87 8.60 -12.69
N SER A 102 -7.15 8.68 -12.32
CA SER A 102 -7.93 9.92 -12.37
C SER A 102 -8.17 10.49 -10.98
N LEU A 103 -7.77 11.74 -10.75
CA LEU A 103 -8.06 12.48 -9.52
C LEU A 103 -9.56 12.59 -9.27
N ALA A 104 -10.36 12.82 -10.33
CA ALA A 104 -11.81 12.92 -10.21
C ALA A 104 -12.43 11.58 -9.80
N ALA A 105 -11.93 10.46 -10.33
CA ALA A 105 -12.39 9.13 -9.94
C ALA A 105 -12.01 8.80 -8.48
N ALA A 106 -10.78 9.14 -8.07
CA ALA A 106 -10.33 8.98 -6.69
C ALA A 106 -11.18 9.82 -5.71
N ALA A 107 -11.45 11.08 -6.04
CA ALA A 107 -12.33 11.94 -5.26
C ALA A 107 -13.75 11.37 -5.14
N ARG A 108 -14.32 10.89 -6.27
CA ARG A 108 -15.64 10.25 -6.29
C ARG A 108 -15.68 8.99 -5.42
N ALA A 109 -14.61 8.18 -5.42
CA ALA A 109 -14.53 7.00 -4.55
C ALA A 109 -14.62 7.37 -3.07
N ARG A 110 -13.93 8.44 -2.64
CA ARG A 110 -14.00 8.95 -1.26
C ARG A 110 -15.39 9.44 -0.87
N THR A 111 -16.12 10.05 -1.80
CA THR A 111 -17.52 10.48 -1.56
C THR A 111 -18.46 9.30 -1.38
N LEU A 112 -18.28 8.22 -2.17
CA LEU A 112 -19.16 7.05 -2.13
C LEU A 112 -18.81 6.07 -1.00
N THR A 113 -17.54 6.04 -0.60
CA THR A 113 -17.02 5.13 0.42
C THR A 113 -16.37 5.94 1.54
N PRO A 114 -17.14 6.45 2.52
CA PRO A 114 -16.62 7.35 3.54
C PRO A 114 -15.93 6.63 4.71
N ILE A 115 -15.26 5.49 4.47
CA ILE A 115 -14.57 4.70 5.52
C ILE A 115 -13.63 5.58 6.38
N PRO A 116 -12.73 6.40 5.80
CA PRO A 116 -11.79 7.19 6.60
C PRO A 116 -12.45 8.28 7.44
N TYR A 117 -13.66 8.73 7.07
CA TYR A 117 -14.40 9.74 7.83
C TYR A 117 -15.02 9.16 9.11
N ALA A 118 -15.22 7.84 9.17
CA ALA A 118 -15.77 7.14 10.32
C ALA A 118 -14.69 6.73 11.35
N GLU A 119 -13.43 7.10 11.12
CA GLU A 119 -12.32 6.79 12.03
C GLU A 119 -12.54 7.40 13.42
N ARG A 120 -12.19 6.64 14.47
CA ARG A 120 -12.48 6.99 15.86
C ARG A 120 -11.38 7.83 16.49
N PHE A 121 -11.07 8.97 15.88
CA PHE A 121 -10.02 9.88 16.35
C PHE A 121 -10.22 10.38 17.79
N ASP A 122 -11.44 10.36 18.31
CA ASP A 122 -11.77 10.61 19.71
C ASP A 122 -11.11 9.59 20.65
N LEU A 123 -11.17 8.30 20.30
CA LEU A 123 -10.55 7.23 21.08
C LEU A 123 -9.02 7.31 21.02
N TRP A 124 -8.47 7.63 19.85
CA TRP A 124 -7.03 7.80 19.68
C TRP A 124 -6.52 8.96 20.54
N ARG A 125 -7.24 10.10 20.54
CA ARG A 125 -6.89 11.25 21.38
C ARG A 125 -6.98 10.92 22.87
N ALA A 126 -8.03 10.21 23.29
CA ALA A 126 -8.16 9.80 24.70
C ALA A 126 -7.01 8.90 25.15
N ALA A 127 -6.60 7.95 24.30
CA ALA A 127 -5.52 7.01 24.60
C ALA A 127 -4.11 7.63 24.55
N LEU A 128 -3.88 8.56 23.62
CA LEU A 128 -2.57 9.22 23.46
C LEU A 128 -2.42 10.48 24.33
N GLY A 129 -3.53 11.05 24.79
CA GLY A 129 -3.56 12.25 25.63
C GLY A 129 -3.61 11.98 27.13
N SER A 130 -3.67 10.71 27.56
CA SER A 130 -3.66 10.34 28.98
C SER A 130 -2.26 10.31 29.61
N ASP A 131 -1.19 10.47 28.83
CA ASP A 131 0.21 10.45 29.28
C ASP A 131 1.05 11.63 28.72
N ALA A 132 0.42 12.79 28.45
CA ALA A 132 1.12 14.03 28.09
C ALA A 132 0.92 15.13 29.15
#